data_AF-A0A524H8R2-F1
#
_entry.id   AF-A0A524H8R2-F1
#
_cell.length_a   1.000
_cell.length_b   1.000
_cell.length_c   1.000
_cell.angle_alpha   90.00
_cell.angle_beta   90.00
_cell.angle_gamma   90.00
#
_symmetry.space_group_name_H-M   'P 1'
#
loop_
_entity.id
_entity.type
_entity.pdbx_description
1 polymer ?
#
loop_
_entity_poly.entity_id
_entity_poly.type
_entity_poly.pdbx_seq_one_letter_code
_entity_poly.pdbx_strand_id
1 'polypeptide(L)'
;MGPPHLADVLSLEMVPDAKRSEGMLTVDHYELIRRKVVIEGKSQRDVAKELGHSRETIAKALELRIPPGYRLSEPRPRSVIEPVKHIIDAWLEQNKKARRKQKQTAI
;
A
#
# COMPACT_ATOMS: atom_id res chain seq x y z
N MET A 1 46.12 -9.92 15.25
CA MET A 1 44.79 -9.33 14.92
C MET A 1 44.51 -9.69 13.46
N GLY A 2 44.01 -10.90 13.21
CA GLY A 2 43.74 -11.35 11.84
C GLY A 2 42.45 -10.71 11.32
N PRO A 3 42.29 -10.49 10.01
CA PRO A 3 41.04 -9.98 9.47
C PRO A 3 39.93 -11.03 9.69
N PRO A 4 38.69 -10.61 9.99
CA PRO A 4 37.59 -11.54 10.17
C PRO A 4 37.31 -12.33 8.88
N HIS A 5 36.84 -13.55 9.06
CA HIS A 5 36.65 -14.57 8.03
C HIS A 5 35.56 -14.13 7.04
N LEU A 6 35.79 -14.35 5.74
CA LEU A 6 34.88 -13.90 4.66
C LEU A 6 33.44 -14.43 4.77
N ALA A 7 33.19 -15.45 5.59
CA ALA A 7 31.86 -15.98 5.88
C ALA A 7 31.02 -15.08 6.81
N ASP A 8 31.67 -14.22 7.61
CA ASP A 8 30.98 -13.34 8.56
C ASP A 8 30.30 -12.14 7.86
N VAL A 9 30.79 -11.77 6.67
CA VAL A 9 30.28 -10.63 5.90
C VAL A 9 28.99 -10.97 5.14
N LEU A 10 28.76 -12.26 4.84
CA LEU A 10 27.60 -12.73 4.08
C LEU A 10 26.32 -12.95 4.90
N SER A 11 26.37 -12.72 6.22
CA SER A 11 25.16 -12.72 7.07
C SER A 11 24.57 -11.32 7.29
N LEU A 12 25.12 -10.30 6.64
CA LEU A 12 24.78 -8.89 6.86
C LEU A 12 24.03 -8.25 5.68
N GLU A 13 23.20 -9.02 4.97
CA GLU A 13 22.08 -8.44 4.23
C GLU A 13 20.78 -9.13 4.67
N MET A 14 19.77 -8.31 4.96
CA MET A 14 18.43 -8.69 5.47
C MET A 14 18.28 -8.91 6.99
N VAL A 15 18.84 -8.01 7.81
CA VAL A 15 18.16 -7.70 9.09
C VAL A 15 17.03 -6.73 8.75
N PRO A 16 15.74 -7.13 8.80
CA PRO A 16 14.68 -6.16 8.65
C PRO A 16 14.73 -5.26 9.88
N ASP A 17 15.05 -3.99 9.63
CA ASP A 17 15.10 -2.92 10.61
C ASP A 17 13.82 -2.93 11.47
N ALA A 18 13.92 -3.52 12.66
CA ALA A 18 12.80 -3.85 13.53
C ALA A 18 12.18 -2.63 14.23
N LYS A 19 12.52 -1.41 13.81
CA LYS A 19 11.95 -0.16 14.31
C LYS A 19 11.72 0.90 13.24
N ARG A 20 11.13 0.53 12.09
CA ARG A 20 10.53 1.52 11.18
C ARG A 20 9.03 1.67 11.45
N SER A 21 8.73 2.67 12.27
CA SER A 21 7.49 3.46 12.34
C SER A 21 6.20 2.86 11.74
N GLU A 22 5.26 2.57 12.65
CA GLU A 22 3.78 2.44 12.63
C GLU A 22 2.90 2.80 11.41
N GLY A 23 3.41 3.24 10.25
CA GLY A 23 2.58 3.79 9.18
C GLY A 23 2.13 2.82 8.08
N MET A 24 3.01 1.93 7.60
CA MET A 24 2.71 1.14 6.40
C MET A 24 3.57 -0.11 6.31
N LEU A 25 2.94 -1.29 6.26
CA LEU A 25 3.65 -2.53 5.92
C LEU A 25 3.86 -2.58 4.40
N THR A 26 5.09 -2.86 3.98
CA THR A 26 5.43 -3.13 2.59
C THR A 26 4.96 -4.53 2.16
N VAL A 27 4.96 -4.79 0.85
CA VAL A 27 4.64 -6.12 0.30
C VAL A 27 5.57 -7.19 0.90
N ASP A 28 6.86 -6.89 1.03
CA ASP A 28 7.85 -7.80 1.60
C ASP A 28 7.51 -8.20 3.04
N HIS A 29 6.94 -7.29 3.82
CA HIS A 29 6.51 -7.56 5.19
C HIS A 29 5.35 -8.56 5.23
N TYR A 30 4.42 -8.45 4.29
CA TYR A 30 3.29 -9.40 4.18
C TYR A 30 3.78 -10.79 3.77
N GLU A 31 4.74 -10.87 2.86
CA GLU A 31 5.36 -12.13 2.47
C GLU A 31 6.13 -12.78 3.63
N LEU A 32 6.89 -11.99 4.38
CA LEU A 32 7.61 -12.47 5.57
C LEU A 32 6.65 -13.05 6.62
N ILE A 33 5.55 -12.35 6.90
CA ILE A 33 4.52 -12.82 7.85
C ILE A 33 3.93 -14.16 7.38
N ARG A 34 3.57 -14.26 6.09
CA ARG A 34 3.01 -15.49 5.51
C ARG A 34 3.97 -16.66 5.60
N ARG A 35 5.26 -16.44 5.29
CA ARG A 35 6.29 -17.48 5.41
C ARG A 35 6.39 -17.98 6.85
N LYS A 36 6.47 -17.10 7.84
CA LYS A 36 6.60 -17.51 9.25
C LYS A 36 5.40 -18.30 9.78
N VAL A 37 4.18 -17.95 9.35
CA VAL A 37 2.98 -18.63 9.86
C VAL A 37 2.68 -19.90 9.06
N VAL A 38 2.73 -19.85 7.73
CA VAL A 38 2.28 -20.95 6.86
C VAL A 38 3.39 -21.99 6.64
N ILE A 39 4.64 -21.55 6.47
CA ILE A 39 5.77 -22.45 6.18
C ILE A 39 6.44 -22.89 7.48
N GLU A 40 6.77 -21.95 8.37
CA GLU A 40 7.47 -22.25 9.64
C GLU A 40 6.50 -22.72 10.75
N GLY A 41 5.18 -22.65 10.54
CA GLY A 41 4.16 -23.12 11.49
C GLY A 41 4.08 -22.32 12.81
N LYS A 42 4.68 -21.12 12.87
CA LYS A 42 4.66 -20.29 14.08
C LYS A 42 3.26 -19.74 14.35
N SER A 43 2.93 -19.59 15.64
CA SER A 43 1.67 -18.95 16.02
C SER A 43 1.68 -17.47 15.63
N GLN A 44 0.51 -16.92 15.29
CA GLN A 44 0.37 -15.48 15.00
C GLN A 44 0.87 -14.60 16.16
N ARG A 45 0.77 -15.09 17.40
CA ARG A 45 1.19 -14.36 18.60
C ARG A 45 2.70 -14.28 18.73
N ASP A 46 3.40 -15.35 18.36
CA ASP A 46 4.86 -15.37 18.39
C ASP A 46 5.42 -14.49 17.28
N VAL A 47 4.83 -14.56 16.09
CA VAL A 47 5.20 -13.70 14.95
C VAL A 47 4.93 -12.22 15.25
N ALA A 48 3.81 -11.90 15.91
CA ALA A 48 3.49 -10.54 16.36
C ALA A 48 4.57 -9.98 17.31
N LYS A 49 4.99 -10.78 18.30
CA LYS A 49 6.08 -10.39 19.22
C LYS A 49 7.43 -10.27 18.50
N GLU A 50 7.74 -11.19 17.59
CA GLU A 50 9.00 -11.23 16.86
C GLU A 50 9.15 -10.06 15.89
N LEU A 51 8.06 -9.65 15.22
CA LEU A 51 8.06 -8.57 14.23
C LEU A 51 7.64 -7.20 14.81
N GLY A 52 7.21 -7.15 16.08
CA GLY A 52 6.77 -5.91 16.73
C GLY A 52 5.44 -5.35 16.21
N HIS A 53 4.62 -6.18 15.56
CA HIS A 53 3.31 -5.78 15.01
C HIS A 53 2.16 -6.26 15.88
N SER A 54 1.01 -5.58 15.82
CA SER A 54 -0.19 -6.07 16.49
C SER A 54 -0.66 -7.41 15.90
N ARG A 55 -1.34 -8.24 16.72
CA ARG A 55 -1.94 -9.49 16.23
C ARG A 55 -2.94 -9.24 15.09
N GLU A 56 -3.67 -8.13 15.13
CA GLU A 56 -4.60 -7.74 14.06
C GLU A 56 -3.87 -7.44 12.74
N THR A 57 -2.70 -6.80 12.81
CA THR A 57 -1.86 -6.55 11.64
C THR A 57 -1.38 -7.85 11.02
N ILE A 58 -0.96 -8.82 11.85
CA ILE A 58 -0.58 -10.17 11.39
C ILE A 58 -1.78 -10.87 10.72
N ALA A 59 -2.96 -10.83 11.33
CA ALA A 59 -4.17 -11.40 10.75
C ALA A 59 -4.52 -10.78 9.38
N LYS A 60 -4.47 -9.44 9.27
CA LYS A 60 -4.68 -8.72 7.99
C LYS A 60 -3.67 -9.12 6.91
N ALA A 61 -2.41 -9.36 7.27
CA ALA A 61 -1.38 -9.79 6.33
C ALA A 61 -1.53 -11.26 5.88
N LEU A 62 -2.19 -12.09 6.69
CA LEU A 62 -2.55 -13.45 6.29
C LEU A 62 -3.75 -13.46 5.35
N GLU A 63 -4.76 -12.62 5.60
CA GLU A 63 -5.94 -12.49 4.75
C GLU A 63 -5.61 -11.85 3.39
N LEU A 64 -4.88 -10.74 3.41
CA LEU A 64 -4.58 -9.95 2.22
C LEU A 64 -3.19 -10.32 1.70
N ARG A 65 -3.07 -10.64 0.41
CA ARG A 65 -1.76 -10.97 -0.20
C ARG A 65 -0.86 -9.75 -0.35
N ILE A 66 -1.47 -8.62 -0.62
CA ILE A 66 -0.81 -7.36 -0.86
C ILE A 66 -1.42 -6.38 0.15
N PRO A 67 -0.60 -5.54 0.83
CA PRO A 67 -1.12 -4.48 1.68
C PRO A 67 -2.19 -3.68 0.94
N PRO A 68 -3.37 -3.45 1.55
CA PRO A 68 -4.36 -2.59 0.94
C PRO A 68 -3.74 -1.19 0.85
N GLY A 69 -3.54 -0.70 -0.38
CA GLY A 69 -3.06 0.67 -0.60
C GLY A 69 -4.04 1.70 -0.03
N TYR A 70 -3.68 2.98 -0.14
CA TYR A 70 -4.56 4.06 0.29
C TYR A 70 -5.91 3.96 -0.44
N ARG A 71 -6.96 3.66 0.32
CA ARG A 71 -8.34 3.57 -0.15
C ARG A 71 -9.18 4.54 0.67
N LEU A 72 -10.01 5.31 -0.03
CA LEU A 72 -11.05 6.08 0.61
C LEU A 72 -12.28 5.19 0.77
N SER A 73 -12.90 5.18 1.96
CA SER A 73 -14.20 4.54 2.17
C SER A 73 -15.31 5.25 1.40
N GLU A 74 -15.19 6.57 1.29
CA GLU A 74 -16.15 7.44 0.64
C GLU A 74 -15.45 8.40 -0.32
N PRO A 75 -16.11 8.82 -1.42
CA PRO A 75 -15.56 9.86 -2.28
C PRO A 75 -15.33 11.13 -1.45
N ARG A 76 -14.18 11.79 -1.68
CA ARG A 76 -13.88 13.06 -1.01
C ARG A 76 -14.99 14.09 -1.28
N PRO A 77 -15.40 14.87 -0.27
CA PRO A 77 -16.35 15.94 -0.48
C PRO A 77 -15.79 16.95 -1.49
N ARG A 78 -16.62 17.28 -2.47
CA ARG A 78 -16.29 18.12 -3.63
C ARG A 78 -16.73 19.57 -3.42
N SER A 79 -16.47 20.16 -2.26
CA SER A 79 -17.05 21.44 -1.82
C SER A 79 -16.91 22.59 -2.81
N VAL A 80 -15.79 22.64 -3.56
CA VAL A 80 -15.52 23.70 -4.55
C VAL A 80 -16.18 23.41 -5.91
N ILE A 81 -16.18 22.14 -6.35
CA ILE A 81 -16.64 21.79 -7.71
C ILE A 81 -18.13 21.44 -7.76
N GLU A 82 -18.71 20.94 -6.66
CA GLU A 82 -20.12 20.58 -6.58
C GLU A 82 -21.06 21.76 -6.91
N PRO A 83 -20.84 22.99 -6.39
CA PRO A 83 -21.70 24.13 -6.70
C PRO A 83 -21.71 24.50 -8.20
N VAL A 84 -20.57 24.33 -8.89
CA VAL A 84 -20.42 24.69 -10.31
C VAL A 84 -20.59 23.51 -11.27
N LYS A 85 -20.83 22.30 -10.74
CA LYS A 85 -20.93 21.06 -11.52
C LYS A 85 -21.95 21.16 -12.66
N HIS A 86 -23.09 21.79 -12.40
CA HIS A 86 -24.15 21.98 -13.40
C HIS A 86 -23.69 22.83 -14.61
N ILE A 87 -22.83 23.82 -14.40
CA ILE A 87 -22.25 24.65 -15.48
C ILE A 87 -21.30 23.81 -16.32
N ILE A 88 -20.45 23.02 -15.66
CA ILE A 88 -19.52 22.11 -16.32
C ILE A 88 -20.29 21.08 -17.15
N ASP A 89 -21.33 20.49 -16.59
CA ASP A 89 -22.19 19.51 -17.28
C ASP A 89 -22.87 20.13 -18.52
N ALA A 90 -23.34 21.39 -18.42
CA ALA A 90 -23.90 22.12 -19.55
C ALA A 90 -22.88 22.38 -20.66
N TRP A 91 -21.64 22.79 -20.30
CA TRP A 91 -20.57 22.98 -21.27
C TRP A 91 -20.16 21.69 -21.96
N LEU A 92 -20.09 20.58 -21.22
CA LEU A 92 -19.81 19.26 -21.79
C LEU A 92 -20.89 18.85 -22.80
N GLU A 93 -22.17 19.10 -22.49
CA GLU A 93 -23.27 18.78 -23.40
C GLU A 93 -23.27 19.66 -24.65
N GLN A 94 -22.97 20.96 -24.50
CA GLN A 94 -22.79 21.86 -25.65
C GLN A 94 -21.62 21.41 -26.53
N ASN A 95 -20.51 21.00 -25.93
CA ASN A 95 -19.33 20.53 -26.63
C ASN A 95 -19.62 19.27 -27.49
N LYS A 96 -20.47 18.35 -27.02
CA LYS A 96 -20.90 17.18 -27.83
C LYS A 96 -21.62 17.59 -29.12
N LYS A 97 -22.36 18.70 -29.09
CA LYS A 97 -23.14 19.23 -30.23
C LYS A 97 -22.34 20.18 -31.13
N ALA A 98 -21.14 20.57 -30.71
CA ALA A 98 -20.28 21.45 -31.50
C ALA A 98 -19.84 20.78 -32.82
N ARG A 99 -19.54 21.60 -33.84
CA ARG A 99 -18.97 21.12 -35.11
C ARG A 99 -17.63 20.44 -34.86
N ARG A 100 -17.25 19.47 -35.70
CA ARG A 100 -16.02 18.66 -35.54
C ARG A 100 -14.77 19.49 -35.20
N LYS A 101 -14.57 20.64 -35.84
CA LYS A 101 -13.41 21.54 -35.61
C LYS A 101 -13.47 22.33 -34.30
N GLN A 102 -14.65 22.45 -33.68
CA GLN A 102 -14.90 23.20 -32.44
C GLN A 102 -15.18 22.28 -31.25
N LYS A 103 -15.17 20.95 -31.46
CA LYS A 103 -15.22 19.98 -30.36
C LYS A 103 -13.90 20.01 -29.62
N GLN A 104 -13.96 20.32 -28.34
CA GLN A 104 -12.84 20.27 -27.43
C GLN A 104 -12.68 18.81 -26.99
N THR A 105 -11.74 18.09 -27.59
CA THR A 105 -11.32 16.74 -27.18
C THR A 105 -9.93 16.82 -26.61
N ALA A 106 -9.70 16.25 -25.43
CA ALA A 106 -8.36 16.06 -24.90
C ALA A 106 -7.72 14.87 -25.66
N ILE A 107 -7.15 15.15 -26.83
CA ILE A 107 -6.23 14.27 -27.57
C ILE A 107 -4.95 15.06 -27.80
#